data_AF-A0A9D1K2E7-F1
#
_entry.id   AF-A0A9D1K2E7-F1
#
_cell.length_a   1.000
_cell.length_b   1.000
_cell.length_c   1.000
_cell.angle_alpha   90.00
_cell.angle_beta   90.00
_cell.angle_gamma   90.00
#
_symmetry.space_group_name_H-M   'P 1'
#
loop_
_entity.id
_entity.type
_entity.pdbx_description
1 polymer ?
#
loop_
_entity_poly.entity_id
_entity_poly.type
_entity_poly.pdbx_seq_one_letter_code
_entity_poly.pdbx_strand_id
1 'polypeptide(L)' 'MFHRKKKDYFGDKIETDCAYCRFGSDFDGAVVCKVGLDLEPDGSCRKFSYDPLKRKPFAPPPLREYDPDDFKL' A
#
# COMPACT_ATOMS: atom_id res chain seq x y z
N MET A 1 17.30 -2.05 -29.98
CA MET A 1 17.18 -2.40 -28.56
C MET A 1 15.80 -1.95 -28.07
N PHE A 2 14.81 -2.84 -28.11
CA PHE A 2 13.43 -2.49 -27.76
C PHE A 2 13.24 -2.60 -26.24
N HIS A 3 13.29 -1.48 -25.54
CA HIS A 3 12.88 -1.42 -24.14
C HIS A 3 11.36 -1.61 -24.07
N ARG A 4 10.93 -2.85 -23.87
CA ARG A 4 9.53 -3.16 -23.56
C ARG A 4 9.20 -2.50 -22.23
N LYS A 5 8.50 -1.37 -22.25
CA LYS A 5 7.95 -0.76 -21.04
C LYS A 5 7.09 -1.82 -20.34
N LYS A 6 7.49 -2.21 -19.14
CA LYS A 6 6.66 -3.04 -18.26
C LYS A 6 5.43 -2.19 -17.92
N LYS A 7 4.23 -2.69 -18.23
CA LYS A 7 2.99 -2.08 -17.73
C LYS A 7 2.92 -2.30 -16.23
N ASP A 8 2.72 -1.24 -15.48
CA ASP A 8 2.46 -1.32 -14.04
C ASP A 8 0.99 -1.65 -13.82
N TYR A 9 0.70 -2.93 -13.56
CA TYR A 9 -0.67 -3.42 -13.40
C TYR A 9 -1.37 -2.93 -12.14
N PHE A 10 -0.61 -2.38 -11.17
CA PHE A 10 -1.12 -2.10 -9.83
C PHE A 10 -0.86 -0.67 -9.35
N GLY A 11 -0.25 0.21 -10.15
CA GLY A 11 0.30 1.50 -9.67
C GLY A 11 -0.13 2.75 -10.42
N ASP A 12 -0.88 2.66 -11.53
CA ASP A 12 -1.12 3.80 -12.44
C ASP A 12 -1.91 4.98 -11.83
N LYS A 13 -2.56 4.81 -10.67
CA LYS A 13 -3.42 5.83 -10.04
C LYS A 13 -3.23 5.96 -8.52
N ILE A 14 -2.10 5.51 -7.99
CA ILE A 14 -1.86 5.52 -6.54
C ILE A 14 -1.05 6.75 -6.19
N GLU A 15 -1.49 7.47 -5.16
CA GLU A 15 -0.76 8.61 -4.61
C GLU A 15 0.58 8.15 -4.03
N THR A 16 1.58 9.04 -4.11
CA THR A 16 2.91 8.80 -3.57
C THR A 16 2.86 8.70 -2.05
N ASP A 17 3.04 7.48 -1.52
CA ASP A 17 3.16 7.21 -0.09
C ASP A 17 4.32 6.25 0.16
N CYS A 18 5.28 6.67 0.99
CA CYS A 18 6.43 5.86 1.36
C CYS A 18 6.04 4.54 2.03
N ALA A 19 4.91 4.48 2.74
CA ALA A 19 4.40 3.25 3.35
C ALA A 19 4.10 2.17 2.30
N TYR A 20 3.64 2.57 1.12
CA TYR A 20 3.34 1.66 0.01
C TYR A 20 4.49 1.55 -0.99
N CYS A 21 5.60 2.24 -0.77
CA CYS A 21 6.75 2.17 -1.66
C CYS A 21 7.55 0.89 -1.42
N ARG A 22 7.96 0.18 -2.47
CA ARG A 22 8.86 -0.99 -2.42
C ARG A 22 10.13 -0.71 -1.61
N PHE A 23 10.62 0.51 -1.65
CA PHE A 23 11.83 0.95 -0.94
C PHE A 23 11.60 1.45 0.49
N GLY A 24 10.35 1.67 0.91
CA GLY A 24 10.00 2.00 2.29
C GLY A 24 10.25 0.81 3.23
N SER A 25 10.64 1.08 4.46
CA SER A 25 10.64 0.09 5.54
C SER A 25 10.21 0.73 6.83
N ASP A 26 9.51 -0.02 7.66
CA ASP A 26 9.15 0.42 8.99
C ASP A 26 10.38 0.34 9.90
N PHE A 27 10.67 1.44 10.58
CA PHE A 27 11.68 1.55 11.61
C PHE A 27 11.12 2.42 12.75
N ASP A 28 11.00 1.82 13.93
CA ASP A 28 10.52 2.50 15.15
C ASP A 28 9.18 3.26 14.98
N GLY A 29 8.24 2.65 14.25
CA GLY A 29 6.92 3.24 13.99
C GLY A 29 6.87 4.30 12.88
N ALA A 30 8.01 4.60 12.24
CA ALA A 30 8.10 5.49 11.10
C ALA A 30 8.53 4.74 9.83
N VAL A 31 8.14 5.24 8.65
CA VAL A 31 8.60 4.69 7.38
C VAL A 31 9.89 5.38 6.96
N VAL A 32 10.96 4.59 6.78
CA VAL A 32 12.26 5.07 6.30
C VAL A 32 12.54 4.61 4.87
N CYS A 33 13.15 5.47 4.06
CA CYS A 33 13.53 5.17 2.70
C CYS A 33 14.90 4.45 2.65
N LYS A 34 14.94 3.20 2.20
CA LYS A 34 16.20 2.44 2.06
C LYS A 34 17.18 3.04 1.05
N VAL A 35 16.68 3.88 0.14
CA VAL A 35 17.49 4.58 -0.87
C VAL A 35 18.04 5.91 -0.32
N GLY A 36 17.60 6.34 0.87
CA GLY A 36 18.04 7.61 1.47
C GLY A 36 17.50 8.83 0.73
N LEU A 37 16.33 8.71 0.09
CA LEU A 37 15.65 9.82 -0.57
C LEU A 37 14.52 10.34 0.32
N ASP A 38 14.44 11.66 0.39
CA ASP A 38 13.32 12.38 1.00
C ASP A 38 12.21 12.66 -0.02
N LEU A 39 11.02 12.92 0.50
CA LEU A 39 9.89 13.38 -0.30
C LEU A 39 10.15 14.82 -0.77
N GLU A 40 9.87 15.12 -2.03
CA GLU A 40 9.91 16.50 -2.52
C GLU A 40 8.80 17.34 -1.85
N PRO A 41 8.90 18.69 -1.82
CA PRO A 41 7.90 19.55 -1.17
C PRO A 41 6.49 19.42 -1.75
N ASP A 42 6.38 18.94 -2.99
CA ASP A 42 5.12 18.65 -3.68
C ASP A 42 4.54 17.26 -3.32
N GLY A 43 5.20 16.50 -2.44
CA GLY A 43 4.81 15.16 -2.06
C GLY A 43 5.23 14.07 -3.05
N SER A 44 6.01 14.42 -4.09
CA SER A 44 6.46 13.46 -5.09
C SER A 44 7.75 12.73 -4.65
N CYS A 45 7.95 11.53 -5.19
CA CYS A 45 9.20 10.80 -5.02
C CYS A 45 9.62 10.16 -6.34
N ARG A 46 10.78 10.55 -6.86
CA ARG A 46 11.32 10.11 -8.16
C ARG A 46 11.57 8.60 -8.26
N LYS A 47 11.72 7.93 -7.12
CA LYS A 47 11.94 6.47 -7.03
C LYS A 47 10.74 5.73 -6.45
N PHE A 48 9.59 6.40 -6.33
CA PHE A 48 8.38 5.72 -5.90
C PHE A 48 8.08 4.52 -6.80
N SER A 49 7.85 3.38 -6.17
CA SER A 49 7.47 2.14 -6.82
C SER A 49 6.47 1.47 -5.91
N TYR A 50 5.22 1.39 -6.33
CA TYR A 50 4.16 0.82 -5.51
C TYR A 50 4.38 -0.68 -5.28
N ASP A 51 4.29 -1.09 -4.02
CA ASP A 51 4.35 -2.49 -3.57
C ASP A 51 2.98 -2.90 -3.00
N PRO A 52 2.16 -3.63 -3.76
CA PRO A 52 0.83 -4.06 -3.32
C PRO A 52 0.83 -4.86 -2.01
N LEU A 53 1.95 -5.53 -1.68
CA LEU A 53 2.06 -6.34 -0.48
C LEU A 53 2.16 -5.51 0.80
N LYS A 54 2.52 -4.23 0.68
CA LYS A 54 2.56 -3.29 1.81
C LYS A 54 1.22 -2.64 2.10
N ARG A 55 0.24 -2.81 1.21
CA ARG A 55 -1.11 -2.31 1.45
C ARG A 55 -1.80 -3.18 2.49
N LYS A 56 -2.11 -2.59 3.64
CA LYS A 56 -2.94 -3.22 4.65
C LYS A 56 -4.42 -3.01 4.29
N PRO A 57 -5.21 -4.07 4.04
CA PRO A 57 -6.64 -3.91 3.81
C PRO A 57 -7.31 -3.39 5.09
N PHE A 58 -8.38 -2.61 4.92
CA PHE A 58 -9.22 -2.20 6.04
C PHE A 58 -9.83 -3.44 6.70
N ALA A 59 -9.82 -3.47 8.03
CA ALA A 59 -10.52 -4.52 8.76
C ALA A 59 -12.03 -4.39 8.48
N PRO A 60 -12.72 -5.47 8.10
CA PRO A 60 -14.16 -5.42 7.98
C PRO A 60 -14.78 -5.09 9.35
N PRO A 61 -16.00 -4.51 9.36
CA PRO A 61 -16.73 -4.33 10.61
C PRO A 61 -16.94 -5.67 11.33
N PRO A 62 -17.15 -5.65 12.65
CA PRO A 62 -17.45 -6.87 13.39
C PRO A 62 -18.69 -7.55 12.81
N LEU A 63 -18.65 -8.88 12.76
CA LEU A 63 -19.81 -9.67 12.35
C LEU A 63 -20.94 -9.46 13.37
N ARG A 64 -22.20 -9.49 12.90
CA ARG A 64 -23.34 -9.51 13.81
C ARG A 64 -23.29 -10.78 14.66
N GLU A 65 -23.75 -10.66 15.90
CA GLU A 65 -24.04 -11.82 16.73
C GLU A 65 -25.34 -12.46 16.21
N TYR A 66 -25.41 -13.79 16.25
CA TYR A 66 -26.58 -14.55 15.85
C TYR A 66 -27.09 -15.35 17.04
N ASP A 67 -28.40 -15.35 17.23
CA ASP A 67 -29.06 -16.22 18.19
C ASP A 67 -29.43 -17.56 17.53
N PRO A 68 -29.53 -18.67 18.28
CA PRO A 68 -29.97 -19.96 17.73
C PRO A 68 -31.34 -19.90 17.02
N ASP A 69 -32.18 -18.95 17.39
CA ASP A 69 -33.48 -18.70 16.76
C ASP A 69 -33.38 -18.16 15.32
N ASP A 70 -32.30 -17.47 14.95
CA ASP A 70 -32.06 -17.00 13.58
C ASP A 70 -31.93 -18.14 12.56
N PHE A 71 -31.69 -19.36 13.03
CA PHE A 71 -31.45 -20.54 12.20
C PHE A 71 -32.63 -21.53 12.19
N LYS A 72 -33.77 -21.17 12.78
CA LYS A 72 -34.99 -22.00 12.76
C LYS A 72 -35.77 -21.76 11.46
N LEU A 73 -36.26 -22.84 10.85
CA LEU A 73 -37.02 -22.84 9.60
C LEU A 73 -38.51 -22.61 9.81
#